data_AF-A0A8S8Y9F1-F1
#
_entry.id   AF-A0A8S8Y9F1-F1
#
_cell.length_a   1.000
_cell.length_b   1.000
_cell.length_c   1.000
_cell.angle_alpha   90.00
_cell.angle_beta   90.00
_cell.angle_gamma   90.00
#
_symmetry.space_group_name_H-M   'P 1'
#
loop_
_entity.id
_entity.type
_entity.pdbx_description
1 polymer ?
#
loop_
_entity_poly.entity_id
_entity_poly.type
_entity_poly.pdbx_seq_one_letter_code
_entity_poly.pdbx_strand_id
1 'polypeptide(L)'
;MDLRTLIPFDASTCVASVQRTGRLVVLQEGQWSGGLGHTVQSRIMEDCFYELESAPTVIGALDTPVPFAPPLENHTIPSLDHVIEVLRASVNG
;
A
#
# COMPACT_ATOMS: atom_id res chain seq x y z
N MET A 1 4.07 7.47 -4.41
CA MET A 1 5.55 7.53 -4.45
C MET A 1 6.06 6.21 -5.00
N ASP A 2 7.14 6.21 -5.76
CA ASP A 2 7.83 4.98 -6.18
C ASP A 2 9.02 4.75 -5.25
N LEU A 3 9.06 3.58 -4.58
CA LEU A 3 10.07 3.28 -3.58
C LEU A 3 11.46 3.02 -4.18
N ARG A 4 11.53 2.46 -5.40
CA ARG A 4 12.74 2.02 -6.14
C ARG A 4 13.65 1.00 -5.43
N THR A 5 13.97 1.21 -4.16
CA THR A 5 14.78 0.35 -3.30
C THR A 5 13.90 -0.16 -2.17
N LEU A 6 13.86 -1.47 -1.94
CA LEU A 6 13.09 -2.07 -0.84
C LEU A 6 13.91 -2.20 0.44
N ILE A 7 15.20 -2.53 0.33
CA ILE A 7 16.07 -2.79 1.47
C ILE A 7 17.46 -2.19 1.22
N PRO A 8 17.87 -1.16 1.98
CA PRO A 8 17.02 -0.30 2.81
C PRO A 8 16.19 0.66 1.94
N PHE A 9 14.87 0.78 2.18
CA PHE A 9 14.05 1.77 1.49
C PHE A 9 14.17 3.15 2.14
N ASP A 10 13.93 4.21 1.35
CA ASP A 10 13.92 5.59 1.83
C ASP A 10 12.62 5.91 2.59
N ALA A 11 12.58 5.51 3.86
CA ALA A 11 11.47 5.80 4.77
C ALA A 11 11.30 7.30 5.01
N SER A 12 12.40 8.07 5.02
CA SER A 12 12.38 9.49 5.38
C SER A 12 11.54 10.33 4.40
N THR A 13 11.67 10.08 3.09
CA THR A 13 10.86 10.77 2.08
C THR A 13 9.38 10.38 2.19
N CYS A 14 9.09 9.12 2.52
CA CYS A 14 7.71 8.65 2.68
C CYS A 14 7.05 9.31 3.90
N VAL A 15 7.74 9.33 5.05
CA VAL A 15 7.31 9.98 6.29
C VAL A 15 7.01 11.46 6.06
N ALA A 16 7.93 12.19 5.43
CA ALA A 16 7.71 13.61 5.12
C ALA A 16 6.48 13.85 4.23
N SER A 17 6.20 12.94 3.28
CA SER A 17 4.99 13.03 2.47
C SER A 17 3.72 12.74 3.28
N VAL A 18 3.74 11.76 4.18
CA VAL A 18 2.59 11.44 5.03
C VAL A 18 2.32 12.59 5.99
N GLN A 19 3.32 13.14 6.67
CA GLN A 19 3.17 14.30 7.57
C GLN A 19 2.54 15.51 6.85
N ARG A 20 2.81 15.69 5.55
CA ARG A 20 2.21 16.76 4.74
C ARG A 20 0.77 16.47 4.29
N THR A 21 0.37 15.21 4.16
CA THR A 21 -0.91 14.82 3.54
C THR A 21 -1.90 14.16 4.50
N GLY A 22 -1.43 13.75 5.67
CA GLY A 22 -2.16 12.98 6.67
C GLY A 22 -2.63 11.61 6.21
N ARG A 23 -2.18 11.09 5.04
CA ARG A 23 -2.74 9.88 4.43
C ARG A 23 -1.65 8.96 3.92
N LEU A 24 -1.87 7.67 4.11
CA LEU A 24 -0.94 6.62 3.68
C LEU A 24 -1.72 5.46 3.03
N VAL A 25 -1.46 5.25 1.74
CA VAL A 25 -1.90 4.07 1.01
C VAL A 25 -0.67 3.42 0.37
N VAL A 26 -0.47 2.14 0.62
CA VAL A 26 0.61 1.34 0.02
C VAL A 26 -0.01 0.37 -0.98
N LEU A 27 0.54 0.31 -2.19
CA LEU A 27 0.12 -0.61 -3.24
C LEU A 27 1.27 -1.57 -3.57
N GLN A 28 0.97 -2.85 -3.65
CA GLN A 28 1.90 -3.88 -4.10
C GLN A 28 1.18 -4.92 -4.97
N GLU A 29 1.93 -5.60 -5.84
CA GLU A 29 1.45 -6.78 -6.57
C GLU A 29 1.64 -8.08 -5.78
N GLY A 30 2.45 -8.06 -4.72
CA GLY A 30 2.60 -9.19 -3.81
C GLY A 30 1.32 -9.49 -3.04
N GLN A 31 1.19 -10.74 -2.58
CA GLN A 31 0.10 -11.18 -1.73
C GLN A 31 -0.10 -10.23 -0.55
N TRP A 32 -1.37 -9.92 -0.26
CA TRP A 32 -1.73 -9.01 0.82
C TRP A 32 -1.16 -9.50 2.16
N SER A 33 -1.33 -10.78 2.49
CA SER A 33 -0.73 -11.41 3.65
C SER A 33 0.76 -11.69 3.43
N GLY A 34 1.59 -11.29 4.39
CA GLY A 34 3.03 -11.60 4.39
C GLY A 34 3.86 -10.84 3.35
N GLY A 35 3.24 -9.99 2.53
CA GLY A 35 3.95 -9.09 1.63
C GLY A 35 4.62 -7.91 2.35
N LEU A 36 5.46 -7.19 1.61
CA LEU A 36 6.27 -6.09 2.16
C LEU A 36 5.44 -4.84 2.50
N GLY A 37 4.25 -4.68 1.92
CA GLY A 37 3.42 -3.49 2.06
C GLY A 37 3.09 -3.16 3.52
N HIS A 38 2.80 -4.17 4.35
CA HIS A 38 2.58 -3.98 5.78
C HIS A 38 3.86 -3.57 6.53
N THR A 39 5.03 -4.09 6.15
CA THR A 39 6.31 -3.68 6.73
C THR A 39 6.63 -2.22 6.39
N VAL A 40 6.41 -1.79 5.14
CA VAL A 40 6.57 -0.39 4.72
C VAL A 40 5.61 0.51 5.48
N GLN A 41 4.34 0.11 5.57
CA GLN A 41 3.32 0.85 6.31
C GLN A 41 3.73 1.03 7.78
N SER A 42 4.05 -0.06 8.48
CA SER A 42 4.46 -0.02 9.89
C SER A 42 5.69 0.87 10.11
N ARG A 43 6.73 0.71 9.27
CA ARG A 43 7.94 1.53 9.38
C ARG A 43 7.66 3.02 9.21
N ILE A 44 6.76 3.40 8.29
CA ILE A 44 6.37 4.81 8.12
C ILE A 44 5.57 5.28 9.35
N MET A 45 4.61 4.48 9.82
CA MET A 45 3.75 4.82 10.96
C MET A 45 4.52 5.04 12.26
N GLU A 46 5.66 4.37 12.48
CA GLU A 46 6.53 4.59 13.64
C GLU A 46 6.90 6.07 13.83
N ASP A 47 7.06 6.83 12.74
CA ASP A 47 7.51 8.23 12.76
C ASP A 47 6.37 9.25 12.49
N CYS A 48 5.17 8.82 12.11
CA CYS A 48 4.09 9.74 11.71
C CYS A 48 2.67 9.31 12.09
N PHE A 49 2.50 8.51 13.14
CA PHE A 49 1.18 8.02 13.56
C PHE A 49 0.20 9.16 13.90
N TYR A 50 0.67 10.22 14.56
CA TYR A 50 -0.20 11.30 15.06
C TYR A 50 -0.67 12.26 13.97
N GLU A 51 -0.01 12.27 12.82
CA GLU A 51 -0.35 13.11 11.67
C GLU A 51 -1.39 12.47 10.75
N LEU A 52 -1.74 11.20 10.96
CA LEU A 52 -2.72 10.49 10.12
C LEU A 52 -4.14 11.04 10.34
N GLU A 53 -4.76 11.50 9.26
CA GLU A 53 -6.15 11.94 9.19
C GLU A 53 -7.13 10.81 8.83
N SER A 54 -6.62 9.70 8.27
CA SER A 54 -7.41 8.51 7.94
C SER A 54 -6.65 7.23 8.28
N ALA A 55 -7.36 6.11 8.42
CA ALA A 55 -6.73 4.81 8.61
C ALA A 55 -5.77 4.49 7.43
N PRO A 56 -4.50 4.16 7.69
CA PRO A 56 -3.55 3.82 6.64
C PRO A 56 -3.92 2.45 6.05
N THR A 57 -3.83 2.31 4.72
CA THR A 57 -4.30 1.10 4.01
C THR A 57 -3.21 0.45 3.17
N VAL A 58 -3.17 -0.88 3.14
CA VAL A 58 -2.33 -1.66 2.21
C VAL A 58 -3.25 -2.36 1.22
N ILE A 59 -2.95 -2.20 -0.06
CA ILE A 59 -3.59 -2.89 -1.18
C ILE A 59 -2.58 -3.91 -1.72
N GLY A 60 -2.97 -5.18 -1.79
CA GLY A 60 -2.14 -6.28 -2.26
C GLY A 60 -2.94 -7.29 -3.08
N ALA A 61 -2.23 -8.23 -3.70
CA ALA A 61 -2.86 -9.34 -4.42
C ALA A 61 -3.61 -10.30 -3.48
N LEU A 62 -4.52 -11.09 -4.07
CA LEU A 62 -5.23 -12.15 -3.36
C LEU A 62 -4.27 -13.17 -2.74
N ASP A 63 -4.60 -13.66 -1.54
CA ASP A 63 -3.82 -14.67 -0.81
C ASP A 63 -4.04 -16.08 -1.38
N THR A 64 -3.71 -16.24 -2.65
CA THR A 64 -3.84 -17.49 -3.40
C THR A 64 -2.59 -17.76 -4.22
N PRO A 65 -2.24 -19.02 -4.53
CA PRO A 65 -1.25 -19.32 -5.56
C PRO A 65 -1.63 -18.68 -6.89
N VAL A 66 -0.66 -18.13 -7.62
CA VAL A 66 -0.89 -17.46 -8.91
C VAL A 66 -1.32 -18.50 -9.95
N PRO A 67 -2.52 -18.38 -10.55
CA PRO A 67 -2.98 -19.29 -11.60
C PRO A 67 -2.23 -19.09 -12.92
N PHE A 68 -2.11 -20.14 -13.72
CA PHE A 68 -1.46 -20.06 -15.05
C PHE A 68 -2.34 -19.37 -16.12
N ALA A 69 -3.67 -19.46 -16.01
CA ALA A 69 -4.55 -18.89 -17.01
C ALA A 69 -4.54 -17.35 -16.91
N PRO A 70 -4.23 -16.60 -17.99
CA PRO A 70 -4.09 -15.15 -17.92
C PRO A 70 -5.29 -14.40 -17.32
N PRO A 71 -6.56 -14.78 -17.59
CA PRO A 71 -7.70 -14.13 -16.94
C PRO A 71 -7.71 -14.31 -15.42
N LEU A 72 -7.23 -15.45 -14.93
CA LEU A 72 -7.19 -15.76 -13.50
C LEU A 72 -5.95 -15.15 -12.84
N GLU A 73 -4.80 -15.14 -13.51
CA GLU A 73 -3.61 -14.40 -13.07
C GLU A 73 -3.93 -12.92 -12.84
N ASN A 74 -4.52 -12.26 -13.85
CA ASN A 74 -4.94 -10.85 -13.76
C ASN A 74 -5.96 -10.61 -12.65
N HIS A 75 -6.77 -11.60 -12.30
CA HIS A 75 -7.74 -11.49 -11.21
C HIS A 75 -7.09 -11.53 -9.82
N THR A 76 -5.83 -12.01 -9.72
CA THR A 76 -5.12 -12.04 -8.44
C THR A 76 -4.57 -10.68 -8.04
N ILE A 77 -4.23 -9.81 -9.00
CA ILE A 77 -3.64 -8.49 -8.72
C ILE A 77 -4.71 -7.39 -8.56
N PRO A 78 -4.44 -6.32 -7.80
CA PRO A 78 -5.37 -5.21 -7.62
C PRO A 78 -5.76 -4.54 -8.94
N SER A 79 -7.07 -4.37 -9.18
CA SER A 79 -7.57 -3.62 -10.33
C SER A 79 -7.49 -2.11 -10.10
N LEU A 80 -7.45 -1.33 -11.19
CA LEU A 80 -7.48 0.13 -11.13
C LEU A 80 -8.72 0.64 -10.37
N ASP A 81 -9.88 0.04 -10.62
CA ASP A 81 -11.14 0.44 -9.97
C ASP A 81 -11.07 0.23 -8.44
N HIS A 82 -10.50 -0.89 -8.00
CA HIS A 82 -10.30 -1.17 -6.58
C HIS A 82 -9.33 -0.16 -5.94
N VAL A 83 -8.24 0.18 -6.61
CA VAL A 83 -7.30 1.20 -6.13
C VAL A 83 -7.99 2.57 -6.00
N ILE A 84 -8.80 2.97 -6.99
CA ILE A 84 -9.54 4.23 -6.95
C ILE A 84 -10.56 4.25 -5.79
N GLU A 85 -11.25 3.14 -5.54
CA GLU A 85 -12.19 3.00 -4.43
C GLU A 85 -11.50 3.24 -3.08
N VAL A 86 -10.38 2.56 -2.84
CA VAL A 86 -9.60 2.71 -1.60
C VAL A 86 -9.08 4.14 -1.43
N LEU A 87 -8.57 4.76 -2.51
CA LEU A 87 -8.10 6.15 -2.46
C LEU A 87 -9.24 7.13 -2.12
N ARG A 88 -10.43 6.94 -2.67
CA ARG A 88 -11.60 7.77 -2.33
C ARG A 88 -12.01 7.61 -0.87
N ALA A 89 -11.98 6.38 -0.35
CA ALA A 89 -12.29 6.11 1.05
C ALA A 89 -11.30 6.82 2.00
N SER A 90 -10.00 6.84 1.67
CA SER A 90 -8.98 7.55 2.46
C SER A 90 -9.14 9.08 2.47
N VAL A 91 -9.77 9.67 1.45
CA VAL A 91 -10.02 11.12 1.40
C VAL A 91 -11.31 11.52 2.13
N ASN A 92 -12.31 10.63 2.17
CA ASN A 92 -13.64 10.92 2.71
C ASN A 92 -13.86 10.49 4.17
N GLY A 93 -12.95 9.69 4.72
CA GLY A 93 -12.92 9.34 6.15
C GLY A 93 -12.29 10.44 6.98
#